data_AF-A0A661SBC6-F1
#
_entry.id   AF-A0A661SBC6-F1
#
_cell.length_a   1.000
_cell.length_b   1.000
_cell.length_c   1.000
_cell.angle_alpha   90.00
_cell.angle_beta   90.00
_cell.angle_gamma   90.00
#
_symmetry.space_group_name_H-M   'P 1'
#
loop_
_entity.id
_entity.type
_entity.pdbx_description
1 polymer ?
#
loop_
_entity_poly.entity_id
_entity_poly.type
_entity_poly.pdbx_seq_one_letter_code
_entity_poly.pdbx_strand_id
1 'polypeptide(L)'
;MTLGVRPNFCDYDANEKALIRNAEKVYYPTGLYADLLDAMGKKIFPSVHNYLFSQDKIKQTALFTLLDISHPQTRVFYGKRQKAKILNYFSYPFIAKQARGSAMGRDVFLIRTKKDLDEYLHAYT
;
A
#
# COMPACT_ATOMS: atom_id res chain seq x y z
N MET A 1 22.27 -10.23 12.79
CA MET A 1 21.73 -11.62 12.75
C MET A 1 20.37 -11.58 12.08
N THR A 2 20.06 -12.57 11.23
CA THR A 2 18.82 -12.66 10.45
C THR A 2 18.21 -14.04 10.64
N LEU A 3 16.93 -14.12 10.99
CA LEU A 3 16.24 -15.39 11.33
C LEU A 3 15.41 -15.98 10.18
N GLY A 4 15.35 -15.28 9.04
CA GLY A 4 14.40 -15.59 7.98
C GLY A 4 12.95 -15.26 8.37
N VAL A 5 12.05 -15.35 7.40
CA VAL A 5 10.62 -15.08 7.58
C VAL A 5 9.86 -16.40 7.68
N ARG A 6 9.11 -16.60 8.76
CA ARG A 6 8.16 -17.72 8.90
C ARG A 6 6.73 -17.19 9.03
N PRO A 7 5.77 -17.64 8.21
CA PRO A 7 4.39 -17.17 8.29
C PRO A 7 3.76 -17.39 9.66
N ASN A 8 4.10 -18.50 10.33
CA ASN A 8 3.62 -18.79 11.67
C ASN A 8 4.74 -18.58 12.69
N PHE A 9 4.44 -17.83 13.75
CA PHE A 9 5.43 -17.61 14.82
C PHE A 9 5.83 -18.92 15.53
N CYS A 10 4.92 -19.90 15.54
CA CYS A 10 5.17 -21.23 16.10
C CYS A 10 6.29 -21.99 15.38
N ASP A 11 6.54 -21.67 14.11
CA ASP A 11 7.53 -22.38 13.30
C ASP A 11 8.96 -22.06 13.74
N TYR A 12 9.21 -20.90 14.38
CA TYR A 12 10.53 -20.55 14.95
C TYR A 12 10.92 -21.48 16.11
N ASP A 13 12.20 -21.82 16.25
CA ASP A 13 12.66 -22.58 17.41
C ASP A 13 12.66 -21.72 18.69
N ALA A 14 12.95 -22.35 19.84
CA ALA A 14 12.93 -21.66 21.12
C ALA A 14 13.95 -20.51 21.21
N ASN A 15 15.12 -20.67 20.62
CA ASN A 15 16.18 -19.67 20.62
C ASN A 15 15.79 -18.49 19.72
N GLU A 16 15.30 -18.77 18.51
CA GLU A 16 14.83 -17.75 17.57
C GLU A 16 13.67 -16.93 18.15
N LYS A 17 12.70 -17.61 18.79
CA LYS A 17 11.59 -16.94 19.50
C LYS A 17 12.11 -16.02 20.61
N ALA A 18 13.09 -16.47 21.39
CA ALA A 18 13.72 -15.67 22.43
C ALA A 18 14.45 -14.45 21.84
N LEU A 19 15.15 -14.63 20.71
CA LEU A 19 15.81 -13.54 20.00
C LEU A 19 14.82 -12.47 19.54
N ILE A 20 13.68 -12.86 18.96
CA ILE A 20 12.64 -11.89 18.57
C ILE A 20 12.05 -11.18 19.79
N ARG A 21 11.76 -11.90 20.87
CA ARG A 21 11.16 -11.34 22.09
C ARG A 21 12.09 -10.42 22.87
N ASN A 22 13.39 -10.70 22.87
CA ASN A 22 14.36 -9.98 23.67
C ASN A 22 15.14 -8.95 22.86
N ALA A 23 14.98 -8.92 21.53
CA ALA A 23 15.58 -7.89 20.70
C ALA A 23 15.13 -6.50 21.15
N GLU A 24 16.10 -5.62 21.38
CA GLU A 24 15.85 -4.21 21.64
C GLU A 24 15.13 -3.54 20.45
N LYS A 25 15.48 -3.97 19.23
CA LYS A 25 14.91 -3.47 17.98
C LYS A 25 14.89 -4.54 16.90
N VAL A 26 13.80 -4.60 16.14
CA VAL A 26 13.65 -5.52 15.00
C VAL A 26 13.75 -4.74 13.68
N TYR A 27 14.58 -5.22 12.76
CA TYR A 27 14.80 -4.60 11.46
C TYR A 27 14.10 -5.38 10.36
N TYR A 28 13.43 -4.65 9.48
CA TYR A 28 12.69 -5.09 8.31
C TYR A 28 11.75 -6.28 8.57
N PRO A 29 10.85 -6.22 9.57
CA PRO A 29 9.82 -7.23 9.72
C PRO A 29 8.90 -7.25 8.48
N THR A 30 8.20 -8.36 8.24
CA THR A 30 7.09 -8.34 7.27
C THR A 30 5.95 -7.46 7.79
N GLY A 31 5.01 -7.06 6.93
CA GLY A 31 3.85 -6.27 7.36
C GLY A 31 3.08 -6.92 8.50
N LEU A 32 2.86 -8.24 8.44
CA LEU A 32 2.23 -9.00 9.52
C LEU A 32 2.96 -8.83 10.86
N TYR A 33 4.28 -9.03 10.88
CA TYR A 33 5.05 -8.90 12.12
C TYR A 33 5.25 -7.45 12.56
N ALA A 34 5.26 -6.48 11.62
CA ALA A 34 5.38 -5.07 11.97
C ALA A 34 4.23 -4.64 12.89
N ASP A 35 2.99 -4.96 12.52
CA ASP A 35 1.80 -4.62 13.32
C ASP A 35 1.83 -5.29 14.70
N LEU A 36 2.20 -6.57 14.76
CA LEU A 36 2.27 -7.34 16.01
C LEU A 36 3.37 -6.82 16.94
N LEU A 37 4.55 -6.54 16.40
CA LEU A 37 5.69 -6.05 17.18
C LEU A 37 5.43 -4.63 17.71
N ASP A 38 4.82 -3.76 16.89
CA ASP A 38 4.42 -2.43 17.31
C ASP A 38 3.38 -2.48 18.44
N ALA A 39 2.38 -3.36 18.33
CA ALA A 39 1.40 -3.59 19.40
C ALA A 39 2.02 -4.12 20.70
N MET A 40 3.14 -4.86 20.61
CA MET A 40 3.94 -5.28 21.76
C MET A 40 4.85 -4.18 22.34
N GLY A 41 4.82 -2.96 21.77
CA GLY A 41 5.69 -1.86 22.15
C GLY A 41 7.16 -2.04 21.72
N LYS A 42 7.44 -2.95 20.77
CA LYS A 42 8.81 -3.13 20.27
C LYS A 42 9.18 -2.04 19.28
N LYS A 43 10.41 -1.56 19.42
CA LYS A 43 11.01 -0.69 18.41
C LYS A 43 11.23 -1.51 17.14
N ILE A 44 10.71 -1.02 16.03
CA ILE A 44 10.94 -1.61 14.71
C ILE A 44 11.51 -0.58 13.74
N PHE A 45 12.20 -1.05 12.71
CA PHE A 45 12.57 -0.24 11.57
C PHE A 45 12.35 -1.02 10.26
N PRO A 46 11.70 -0.46 9.23
CA PRO A 46 11.01 0.83 9.25
C PRO A 46 9.84 0.81 10.25
N SER A 47 9.29 1.99 10.58
CA SER A 47 8.20 2.10 11.56
C SER A 47 6.91 1.44 11.03
N VAL A 48 5.98 1.10 11.92
CA VAL A 48 4.67 0.55 11.53
C VAL A 48 3.96 1.45 10.51
N HIS A 49 4.10 2.77 10.64
CA HIS A 49 3.51 3.73 9.73
C HIS A 49 4.00 3.53 8.29
N ASN A 50 5.28 3.20 8.07
CA ASN A 50 5.78 2.91 6.74
C ASN A 50 4.99 1.76 6.07
N TYR A 51 4.64 0.73 6.83
CA TYR A 51 3.83 -0.39 6.33
C TYR A 51 2.37 0.01 6.09
N LEU A 52 1.79 0.85 6.95
CA LEU A 52 0.41 1.35 6.79
C LEU A 52 0.19 2.15 5.50
N PHE A 53 1.20 2.90 5.07
CA PHE A 53 1.18 3.70 3.84
C PHE A 53 1.72 2.94 2.62
N SER A 54 2.51 1.87 2.83
CA SER A 54 3.05 1.09 1.72
C SER A 54 1.93 0.45 0.90
N GLN A 55 2.05 0.52 -0.43
CA GLN A 55 1.06 -0.02 -1.39
C GLN A 55 -0.36 0.54 -1.28
N ASP A 56 -0.61 1.58 -0.45
CA ASP A 56 -1.92 2.25 -0.32
C ASP A 56 -1.84 3.67 -0.88
N LYS A 57 -2.18 3.80 -2.17
CA LYS A 57 -2.11 5.08 -2.90
C LYS A 57 -3.12 6.09 -2.35
N ILE A 58 -4.21 5.63 -1.72
CA ILE A 58 -5.22 6.51 -1.13
C ILE A 58 -4.61 7.23 0.08
N LYS A 59 -4.00 6.47 0.99
CA LYS A 59 -3.37 7.05 2.17
C LYS A 59 -2.18 7.95 1.81
N GLN A 60 -1.39 7.55 0.81
CA GLN A 60 -0.26 8.37 0.33
C GLN A 60 -0.73 9.72 -0.23
N THR A 61 -1.71 9.74 -1.15
CA THR A 61 -2.27 10.97 -1.70
C THR A 61 -2.90 11.84 -0.60
N ALA A 62 -3.64 11.24 0.34
CA ALA A 62 -4.24 11.97 1.45
C ALA A 62 -3.17 12.63 2.33
N LEU A 63 -2.09 11.91 2.66
CA LEU A 63 -0.99 12.45 3.46
C LEU A 63 -0.28 13.61 2.73
N PHE A 64 0.01 13.46 1.43
CA PHE A 64 0.63 14.53 0.65
C PHE A 64 -0.26 15.77 0.56
N THR A 65 -1.57 15.59 0.42
CA THR A 65 -2.52 16.70 0.44
C THR A 65 -2.55 17.41 1.80
N LEU A 66 -2.58 16.66 2.90
CA LEU A 66 -2.61 17.23 4.25
C LEU A 66 -1.32 17.98 4.61
N LEU A 67 -0.19 17.54 4.06
CA LEU A 67 1.13 18.15 4.27
C LEU A 67 1.47 19.25 3.25
N ASP A 68 0.55 19.57 2.33
CA ASP A 68 0.78 20.51 1.22
C ASP A 68 2.04 20.17 0.38
N ILE A 69 2.29 18.87 0.20
CA ILE A 69 3.39 18.38 -0.63
C ILE A 69 2.89 18.32 -2.08
N SER A 70 3.59 18.98 -3.00
CA SER A 70 3.27 18.92 -4.44
C SER A 70 3.27 17.48 -4.96
N HIS A 71 2.17 17.07 -5.60
CA HIS A 71 1.97 15.74 -6.15
C HIS A 71 0.98 15.77 -7.34
N PRO A 72 0.93 14.75 -8.20
CA PRO A 72 -0.02 14.71 -9.31
C PRO A 72 -1.48 14.78 -8.84
N GLN A 73 -2.32 15.54 -9.54
CA GLN A 73 -3.75 15.59 -9.28
C GLN A 73 -4.32 14.16 -9.30
N THR A 74 -4.83 13.72 -8.16
CA THR A 74 -5.27 12.34 -7.96
C THR A 74 -6.66 12.33 -7.33
N ARG A 75 -7.54 11.44 -7.81
CA ARG A 75 -8.89 11.28 -7.26
C ARG A 75 -9.27 9.82 -7.19
N VAL A 76 -9.96 9.46 -6.11
CA VAL A 76 -10.41 8.09 -5.86
C VAL A 76 -11.91 8.01 -6.15
N PHE A 77 -12.32 7.00 -6.93
CA PHE A 77 -13.72 6.79 -7.30
C PHE A 77 -14.19 5.41 -6.86
N TYR A 78 -15.25 5.37 -6.06
CA TYR A 78 -15.85 4.14 -5.55
C TYR A 78 -17.17 3.81 -6.28
N GLY A 79 -17.28 2.57 -6.76
CA GLY A 79 -18.49 2.06 -7.40
C GLY A 79 -18.84 2.77 -8.73
N LYS A 80 -19.85 2.22 -9.41
CA LYS A 80 -20.23 2.65 -10.77
C LYS A 80 -20.64 4.13 -10.85
N ARG A 81 -21.39 4.61 -9.84
CA ARG A 81 -21.91 6.00 -9.82
C ARG A 81 -20.80 7.05 -9.75
N GLN A 82 -19.75 6.83 -8.95
CA GLN A 82 -18.64 7.77 -8.89
C GLN A 82 -17.75 7.65 -10.13
N LYS A 83 -17.47 6.42 -10.58
CA LYS A 83 -16.69 6.14 -11.80
C LYS A 83 -17.27 6.84 -13.04
N ALA A 84 -18.61 6.97 -13.15
CA ALA A 84 -19.26 7.72 -14.22
C ALA A 84 -18.89 9.22 -14.28
N LYS A 85 -18.30 9.77 -13.21
CA LYS A 85 -17.89 11.18 -13.12
C LYS A 85 -16.40 11.39 -13.41
N ILE A 86 -15.63 10.36 -13.78
CA ILE A 86 -14.17 10.48 -13.98
C ILE A 86 -13.81 11.61 -14.95
N LEU A 87 -14.51 11.69 -16.09
CA LEU A 87 -14.25 12.68 -17.13
C LEU A 87 -14.67 14.12 -16.74
N ASN A 88 -15.36 14.29 -15.62
CA ASN A 88 -15.62 15.62 -15.06
C ASN A 88 -14.36 16.20 -14.38
N TYR A 89 -13.36 15.36 -14.08
CA TYR A 89 -12.15 15.75 -13.35
C TYR A 89 -10.86 15.57 -14.16
N PHE A 90 -10.86 14.69 -15.16
CA PHE A 90 -9.68 14.36 -15.95
C PHE A 90 -10.00 14.41 -17.44
N SER A 91 -9.15 15.13 -18.19
CA SER A 91 -9.09 15.07 -19.65
C SER A 91 -8.10 14.00 -20.09
N TYR A 92 -8.28 13.45 -21.29
CA TYR A 92 -7.30 12.54 -21.87
C TYR A 92 -6.00 13.27 -22.24
N PRO A 93 -4.83 12.60 -22.17
CA PRO A 93 -4.62 11.29 -21.56
C PRO A 93 -4.46 11.38 -20.04
N PHE A 94 -4.89 10.36 -19.30
CA PHE A 94 -4.65 10.26 -17.85
C PHE A 94 -4.27 8.85 -17.42
N ILE A 95 -3.81 8.71 -16.18
CA ILE A 95 -3.39 7.41 -15.62
C ILE A 95 -4.47 6.86 -14.69
N ALA A 96 -4.91 5.63 -14.94
CA ALA A 96 -5.75 4.86 -14.02
C ALA A 96 -4.91 3.82 -13.28
N LYS A 97 -5.18 3.59 -11.99
CA LYS A 97 -4.43 2.65 -11.16
C LYS A 97 -5.30 1.91 -10.16
N GLN A 98 -4.92 0.66 -9.84
CA GLN A 98 -5.42 0.01 -8.62
C GLN A 98 -4.85 0.69 -7.38
N ALA A 99 -5.75 1.12 -6.50
CA ALA A 99 -5.43 1.94 -5.33
C ALA A 99 -4.63 1.18 -4.27
N ARG A 100 -4.89 -0.12 -4.10
CA ARG A 100 -4.32 -0.98 -3.04
C ARG A 100 -3.74 -2.26 -3.61
N GLY A 101 -2.75 -2.83 -2.92
CA GLY A 101 -2.22 -4.17 -3.21
C GLY A 101 -1.43 -4.31 -4.51
N SER A 102 -1.31 -3.24 -5.30
CA SER A 102 -0.61 -3.23 -6.58
C SER A 102 0.76 -2.56 -6.49
N ALA A 103 1.78 -3.33 -6.88
CA ALA A 103 3.19 -2.96 -6.97
C ALA A 103 3.78 -3.26 -8.36
N MET A 104 4.98 -2.71 -8.62
CA MET A 104 5.80 -3.02 -9.82
C MET A 104 5.15 -2.66 -11.16
N GLY A 105 4.29 -1.63 -11.17
CA GLY A 105 3.69 -1.11 -12.41
C GLY A 105 2.61 -1.98 -13.05
N ARG A 106 2.26 -3.13 -12.46
CA ARG A 106 1.31 -4.10 -13.05
C ARG A 106 -0.11 -3.58 -13.19
N ASP A 107 -0.55 -2.68 -12.31
CA ASP A 107 -1.90 -2.11 -12.38
C ASP A 107 -1.85 -0.59 -12.62
N VAL A 108 -1.08 -0.19 -13.64
CA VAL A 108 -0.99 1.19 -14.12
C VAL A 108 -1.38 1.23 -15.59
N PHE A 109 -2.42 1.99 -15.91
CA PHE A 109 -3.01 2.05 -17.25
C PHE A 109 -2.99 3.47 -17.76
N LEU A 110 -2.46 3.66 -18.98
CA LEU A 110 -2.55 4.92 -19.70
C LEU A 110 -3.86 4.95 -20.49
N ILE A 111 -4.76 5.83 -20.09
CA ILE A 111 -6.08 6.01 -20.71
C ILE A 111 -5.97 7.18 -21.70
N ARG A 112 -6.00 6.89 -23.00
CA ARG A 112 -5.94 7.88 -24.09
C ARG A 112 -7.31 8.15 -24.69
N THR A 113 -8.23 7.19 -24.60
CA THR A 113 -9.55 7.27 -25.23
C THR A 113 -10.67 6.83 -24.30
N LYS A 114 -11.92 7.07 -24.72
CA LYS A 114 -13.10 6.52 -24.05
C LYS A 114 -13.10 5.00 -24.05
N LYS A 115 -12.66 4.38 -25.15
CA LYS A 115 -12.55 2.92 -25.26
C LYS A 115 -11.60 2.35 -24.20
N ASP A 116 -10.42 2.95 -24.04
CA ASP A 116 -9.43 2.53 -23.03
C ASP A 116 -10.03 2.62 -21.62
N LEU A 117 -10.80 3.69 -21.35
CA LEU A 117 -11.46 3.88 -20.06
C LEU A 117 -12.53 2.80 -19.82
N ASP A 118 -13.37 2.54 -20.82
CA ASP A 118 -14.43 1.54 -20.73
C ASP A 118 -13.85 0.13 -20.52
N GLU A 119 -12.76 -0.22 -21.22
CA GLU A 119 -12.03 -1.48 -21.04
C GLU A 119 -11.46 -1.60 -19.62
N TYR A 120 -10.79 -0.55 -19.13
CA TYR A 120 -10.28 -0.51 -17.76
C TYR A 120 -11.41 -0.68 -16.72
N LEU A 121 -12.53 0.04 -16.89
CA LEU A 121 -13.66 -0.05 -15.97
C LEU A 121 -14.34 -1.42 -16.01
N HIS A 122 -14.32 -2.12 -17.14
CA HIS A 122 -14.86 -3.48 -17.25
C HIS A 122 -13.98 -4.50 -16.52
N ALA A 123 -12.66 -4.44 -16.70
CA ALA A 123 -11.71 -5.38 -16.09
C ALA A 123 -11.55 -5.22 -14.57
N TYR A 124 -11.87 -4.03 -14.02
CA TYR A 124 -11.52 -3.64 -12.66
C TYR A 124 -12.71 -3.07 -11.85
N THR A 125 -13.91 -3.65 -11.99
CA THR A 125 -15.10 -3.31 -11.20
C THR A 125 -15.52 -4.42 -10.26
#